data_AF-A0A2E3TVT6-F1
#
_entry.id   AF-A0A2E3TVT6-F1
#
_cell.length_a   1.000
_cell.length_b   1.000
_cell.length_c   1.000
_cell.angle_alpha   90.00
_cell.angle_beta   90.00
_cell.angle_gamma   90.00
#
_symmetry.space_group_name_H-M   'P 1'
#
loop_
_entity.id
_entity.type
_entity.pdbx_description
1 polymer ?
#
loop_
_entity_poly.entity_id
_entity_poly.type
_entity_poly.pdbx_seq_one_letter_code
_entity_poly.pdbx_strand_id
1 'polypeptide(L)'
;MEPAAVGLTCKDALEVFSQNQTLALQRRVAELEARLARYEPVHKVVRFETEQDFRDMLDRVYDLFFKWLRSSVGVRADSPTDAMYDKDALHDICKELVVMWTGKTELGEHVAWLCCERVEKCMAMRTLFESQTQVAYDAEEVRDCIFGDVLAFINDYCYRIGASNFSEMDLTPPQLWDYNFADESE
;
A
#
# COMPACT_ATOMS: atom_id res chain seq x y z
N MET A 1 15.96 -30.63 -59.58
CA MET A 1 15.24 -29.34 -59.61
C MET A 1 15.35 -28.75 -58.22
N GLU A 2 16.09 -27.67 -58.08
CA GLU A 2 16.27 -26.92 -56.83
C GLU A 2 14.94 -26.31 -56.35
N PRO A 3 14.73 -26.12 -55.04
CA PRO A 3 13.53 -25.44 -54.55
C PRO A 3 13.66 -23.94 -54.84
N ALA A 4 12.73 -23.41 -55.63
CA ALA A 4 12.58 -21.99 -55.86
C ALA A 4 12.33 -21.28 -54.52
N ALA A 5 13.22 -20.34 -54.17
CA ALA A 5 12.99 -19.40 -53.09
C ALA A 5 11.80 -18.51 -53.47
N VAL A 6 10.63 -18.79 -52.89
CA VAL A 6 9.44 -17.93 -53.02
C VAL A 6 9.72 -16.66 -52.23
N GLY A 7 10.15 -15.61 -52.94
CA GLY A 7 10.32 -14.28 -52.37
C GLY A 7 8.96 -13.72 -51.95
N LEU A 8 8.73 -13.64 -50.64
CA LEU A 8 7.63 -12.88 -50.06
C LEU A 8 7.70 -11.45 -50.62
N THR A 9 6.62 -10.97 -51.21
CA THR A 9 6.58 -9.59 -51.68
C THR A 9 6.55 -8.66 -50.47
N CYS A 10 7.03 -7.41 -50.61
CA CYS A 10 7.00 -6.44 -49.51
C CYS A 10 5.58 -6.23 -48.94
N LYS A 11 4.54 -6.49 -49.75
CA LYS A 11 3.14 -6.46 -49.33
C LYS A 11 2.80 -7.61 -48.37
N ASP A 12 3.25 -8.83 -48.66
CA ASP A 12 3.05 -10.00 -47.80
C ASP A 12 3.82 -9.83 -46.47
N ALA A 13 5.03 -9.27 -46.54
CA ALA A 13 5.82 -8.95 -45.35
C ALA A 13 5.12 -7.90 -44.45
N LEU A 14 4.49 -6.88 -45.05
CA LEU A 14 3.73 -5.85 -44.32
C LEU A 14 2.43 -6.39 -43.71
N GLU A 15 1.70 -7.24 -44.42
CA GLU A 15 0.49 -7.89 -43.88
C GLU A 15 0.83 -8.82 -42.71
N VAL A 16 1.91 -9.60 -42.82
CA VAL A 16 2.41 -10.42 -41.71
C VAL A 16 2.90 -9.55 -40.54
N PHE A 17 3.55 -8.42 -40.80
CA PHE A 17 3.98 -7.49 -39.74
C PHE A 17 2.78 -6.86 -39.02
N SER A 18 1.74 -6.45 -39.77
CA SER A 18 0.49 -5.88 -39.25
C SER A 18 -0.30 -6.91 -38.44
N GLN A 19 -0.41 -8.15 -38.91
CA GLN A 19 -1.03 -9.26 -38.18
C GLN A 19 -0.27 -9.61 -36.90
N ASN A 20 1.07 -9.60 -36.95
CA ASN A 20 1.90 -9.84 -35.76
C ASN A 20 1.82 -8.70 -34.74
N GLN A 21 1.72 -7.45 -35.19
CA GLN A 21 1.46 -6.31 -34.30
C GLN A 21 0.08 -6.42 -33.65
N THR A 22 -0.93 -6.85 -34.40
CA THR A 22 -2.28 -7.08 -33.88
C THR A 22 -2.31 -8.21 -32.85
N LEU A 23 -1.61 -9.32 -33.09
CA LEU A 23 -1.49 -10.42 -32.13
C LEU A 23 -0.70 -10.03 -30.88
N ALA A 24 0.38 -9.25 -31.02
CA ALA A 24 1.14 -8.73 -29.89
C ALA A 24 0.32 -7.74 -29.06
N LEU A 25 -0.47 -6.88 -29.71
CA LEU A 25 -1.43 -5.98 -29.07
C LEU A 25 -2.52 -6.77 -28.36
N GLN A 26 -3.11 -7.79 -28.99
CA GLN A 26 -4.12 -8.65 -28.36
C GLN A 26 -3.56 -9.39 -27.15
N ARG A 27 -2.31 -9.87 -27.18
CA ARG A 27 -1.66 -10.46 -26.01
C ARG A 27 -1.45 -9.45 -24.89
N ARG A 28 -1.00 -8.23 -25.21
CA ARG A 28 -0.85 -7.15 -24.22
C ARG A 28 -2.19 -6.70 -23.66
N VAL A 29 -3.24 -6.62 -24.47
CA VAL A 29 -4.60 -6.31 -24.04
C VAL A 29 -5.11 -7.43 -23.13
N ALA A 30 -4.98 -8.70 -23.51
CA ALA A 30 -5.37 -9.82 -22.65
C ALA A 30 -4.58 -9.89 -21.34
N GLU A 31 -3.29 -9.54 -21.36
CA GLU A 31 -2.46 -9.46 -20.16
C GLU A 31 -2.87 -8.27 -19.28
N LEU A 32 -3.17 -7.11 -19.87
CA LEU A 32 -3.68 -5.94 -19.17
C LEU A 32 -5.09 -6.17 -18.63
N GLU A 33 -5.96 -6.84 -19.38
CA GLU A 33 -7.30 -7.29 -18.96
C GLU A 33 -7.20 -8.33 -17.85
N ALA A 34 -6.25 -9.27 -17.91
CA ALA A 34 -5.99 -10.21 -16.82
C ALA A 34 -5.40 -9.52 -15.58
N ARG A 35 -4.63 -8.44 -15.75
CA ARG A 35 -4.15 -7.59 -14.65
C ARG A 35 -5.26 -6.70 -14.10
N LEU A 36 -6.13 -6.17 -14.94
CA LEU A 36 -7.33 -5.40 -14.58
C LEU A 36 -8.38 -6.28 -13.89
N ALA A 37 -8.54 -7.53 -14.31
CA ALA A 37 -9.38 -8.52 -13.64
C ALA A 37 -8.83 -8.91 -12.26
N ARG A 38 -7.50 -8.84 -12.05
CA ARG A 38 -6.92 -8.94 -10.71
C ARG A 38 -7.12 -7.67 -9.87
N TYR A 39 -7.32 -6.53 -10.52
CA TYR A 39 -7.80 -5.27 -9.94
C TYR A 39 -9.32 -5.14 -10.06
N GLU A 40 -10.05 -6.26 -10.03
CA GLU A 40 -11.50 -6.23 -9.99
C GLU A 40 -11.96 -5.38 -8.80
N PRO A 41 -12.92 -4.46 -8.97
CA PRO A 41 -13.64 -3.91 -7.84
C PRO A 41 -14.15 -5.11 -7.06
N VAL A 42 -13.62 -5.25 -5.85
CA VAL A 42 -13.96 -6.37 -4.99
C VAL A 42 -15.47 -6.28 -4.82
N HIS A 43 -16.21 -7.35 -5.16
CA HIS A 43 -17.66 -7.40 -4.91
C HIS A 43 -17.91 -6.80 -3.53
N LYS A 44 -18.69 -5.71 -3.48
CA LYS A 44 -18.83 -4.85 -2.29
C LYS A 44 -18.89 -5.72 -1.04
N VAL A 45 -17.82 -5.67 -0.25
CA VAL A 45 -17.69 -6.50 0.95
C VAL A 45 -18.37 -5.75 2.08
N VAL A 46 -19.44 -6.32 2.63
CA VAL A 46 -19.99 -5.86 3.91
C VAL A 46 -19.19 -6.57 4.99
N ARG A 47 -18.09 -5.95 5.42
CA ARG A 47 -17.19 -6.53 6.42
C ARG A 47 -17.72 -6.33 7.84
N PHE A 48 -18.31 -5.18 8.08
CA PHE A 48 -18.85 -4.75 9.38
C PHE A 48 -20.35 -4.51 9.24
N GLU A 49 -21.14 -5.07 10.15
CA GLU A 49 -22.59 -4.95 10.12
C GLU A 49 -23.03 -3.56 10.60
N THR A 50 -22.34 -3.03 11.61
CA THR A 50 -22.60 -1.71 12.19
C THR A 50 -21.38 -0.80 12.14
N GLU A 51 -21.62 0.50 12.26
CA GLU A 51 -20.54 1.49 12.41
C GLU A 51 -19.75 1.26 13.71
N GLN A 52 -20.42 0.74 14.76
CA GLN A 52 -19.75 0.41 16.02
C GLN A 52 -18.75 -0.74 15.84
N ASP A 53 -19.10 -1.79 15.12
CA ASP A 53 -18.17 -2.91 14.85
C ASP A 53 -16.92 -2.43 14.09
N PHE A 54 -17.10 -1.44 13.22
CA PHE A 54 -16.00 -0.81 12.51
C PHE A 54 -15.12 0.02 13.46
N ARG A 55 -15.72 0.82 14.36
CA ARG A 55 -14.97 1.58 15.39
C ARG A 55 -14.21 0.67 16.34
N ASP A 56 -14.82 -0.40 16.83
CA ASP A 56 -14.17 -1.40 17.70
C ASP A 56 -13.01 -2.12 16.97
N MET A 57 -13.06 -2.22 15.64
CA MET A 57 -11.93 -2.69 14.84
C MET A 57 -10.84 -1.62 14.71
N LEU A 58 -11.21 -0.36 14.47
CA LEU A 58 -10.25 0.76 14.42
C LEU A 58 -9.46 0.90 15.71
N ASP A 59 -10.11 0.79 16.88
CA ASP A 59 -9.42 0.87 18.17
C ASP A 59 -8.34 -0.22 18.29
N ARG A 60 -8.65 -1.45 17.85
CA ARG A 60 -7.68 -2.56 17.84
C ARG A 60 -6.55 -2.34 16.82
N VAL A 61 -6.87 -1.78 15.66
CA VAL A 61 -5.86 -1.39 14.65
C VAL A 61 -4.92 -0.33 15.23
N TYR A 62 -5.47 0.69 15.88
CA TYR A 62 -4.68 1.74 16.51
C TYR A 62 -3.77 1.19 17.59
N ASP A 63 -4.30 0.38 18.51
CA ASP A 63 -3.50 -0.23 19.57
C ASP A 63 -2.37 -1.10 19.02
N LEU A 64 -2.69 -1.97 18.05
CA LEU A 64 -1.71 -2.86 17.42
C LEU A 64 -0.62 -2.05 16.72
N PHE A 65 -1.00 -1.06 15.92
CA PHE A 65 -0.06 -0.29 15.13
C PHE A 65 0.78 0.65 16.00
N PHE A 66 0.20 1.24 17.05
CA PHE A 66 0.95 2.02 18.03
C PHE A 66 1.98 1.19 18.78
N LYS A 67 1.61 -0.03 19.21
CA LYS A 67 2.55 -0.95 19.86
C LYS A 67 3.73 -1.26 18.93
N TRP A 68 3.46 -1.55 17.65
CA TRP A 68 4.51 -1.77 16.65
C TRP A 68 5.37 -0.52 16.42
N LEU A 69 4.77 0.67 16.26
CA LEU A 69 5.51 1.92 16.04
C LEU A 69 6.48 2.22 17.18
N ARG A 70 6.05 2.01 18.42
CA ARG A 70 6.89 2.23 19.61
C ARG A 70 8.03 1.23 19.71
N SER A 71 7.81 -0.04 19.35
CA SER A 71 8.82 -1.10 19.44
C SER A 71 9.80 -1.13 18.27
N SER A 72 9.34 -0.74 17.08
CA SER A 72 10.02 -1.01 15.80
C SER A 72 10.55 0.24 15.11
N VAL A 73 10.11 1.44 15.52
CA VAL A 73 10.65 2.71 15.02
C VAL A 73 11.58 3.31 16.06
N GLY A 74 12.87 3.35 15.73
CA GLY A 74 13.96 3.62 16.66
C GLY A 74 14.17 5.10 16.98
N VAL A 75 14.72 5.37 18.18
CA VAL A 75 15.20 6.69 18.62
C VAL A 75 16.68 6.80 18.30
N ARG A 76 17.03 7.25 17.10
CA ARG A 76 18.42 7.57 16.77
C ARG A 76 18.48 8.96 16.16
N ALA A 77 18.93 9.92 16.97
CA ALA A 77 19.09 11.31 16.56
C ALA A 77 20.04 11.50 15.36
N ASP A 78 20.92 10.52 15.12
CA ASP A 78 21.98 10.61 14.10
C ASP A 78 21.76 9.67 12.90
N SER A 79 20.62 8.96 12.86
CA SER A 79 20.31 8.05 11.74
C SER A 79 19.40 8.74 10.73
N PRO A 80 19.66 8.59 9.42
CA PRO A 80 18.75 9.10 8.42
C PRO A 80 17.37 8.47 8.60
N THR A 81 16.31 9.20 8.24
CA THR A 81 14.91 8.85 8.50
C THR A 81 14.54 7.46 7.98
N ASP A 82 15.12 7.06 6.84
CA ASP A 82 14.93 5.76 6.20
C ASP A 82 15.54 4.57 6.97
N ALA A 83 16.49 4.82 7.87
CA ALA A 83 17.11 3.80 8.73
C ALA A 83 16.36 3.61 10.07
N MET A 84 15.27 4.34 10.31
CA MET A 84 14.58 4.34 11.60
C MET A 84 13.56 3.21 11.75
N TYR A 85 13.21 2.50 10.67
CA TYR A 85 12.28 1.38 10.70
C TYR A 85 12.73 0.27 9.74
N ASP A 86 12.30 -0.95 10.01
CA ASP A 86 12.51 -2.09 9.11
C ASP A 86 11.35 -2.21 8.11
N LYS A 87 11.67 -2.23 6.82
CA LYS A 87 10.66 -2.25 5.74
C LYS A 87 9.87 -3.55 5.70
N ASP A 88 10.49 -4.69 5.99
CA ASP A 88 9.83 -5.98 6.00
C ASP A 88 8.89 -6.08 7.23
N ALA A 89 9.33 -5.57 8.38
CA ALA A 89 8.48 -5.45 9.56
C ALA A 89 7.29 -4.50 9.34
N LEU A 90 7.48 -3.40 8.59
CA LEU A 90 6.40 -2.49 8.19
C LEU A 90 5.41 -3.20 7.25
N HIS A 91 5.91 -3.98 6.31
CA HIS A 91 5.09 -4.77 5.42
C HIS A 91 4.21 -5.75 6.20
N ASP A 92 4.80 -6.52 7.11
CA ASP A 92 4.10 -7.54 7.89
C ASP A 92 2.98 -6.93 8.76
N ILE A 93 3.25 -5.81 9.43
CA ILE A 93 2.21 -5.14 10.21
C ILE A 93 1.11 -4.57 9.31
N CYS A 94 1.46 -3.92 8.18
CA CYS A 94 0.46 -3.37 7.25
C CYS A 94 -0.44 -4.47 6.67
N LYS A 95 0.12 -5.66 6.39
CA LYS A 95 -0.64 -6.81 5.95
C LYS A 95 -1.68 -7.23 6.98
N GLU A 96 -1.32 -7.28 8.26
CA GLU A 96 -2.25 -7.58 9.35
C GLU A 96 -3.37 -6.52 9.45
N LEU A 97 -3.01 -5.23 9.40
CA LEU A 97 -3.99 -4.13 9.44
C LEU A 97 -5.00 -4.22 8.29
N VAL A 98 -4.53 -4.49 7.06
CA VAL A 98 -5.41 -4.64 5.89
C VAL A 98 -6.34 -5.84 6.04
N VAL A 99 -5.86 -6.96 6.61
CA VAL A 99 -6.69 -8.13 6.87
C VAL A 99 -7.74 -7.82 7.94
N MET A 100 -7.40 -7.07 8.99
CA MET A 100 -8.39 -6.61 9.96
C MET A 100 -9.47 -5.75 9.29
N TRP A 101 -9.06 -4.83 8.41
CA TRP A 101 -9.93 -3.89 7.72
C TRP A 101 -10.87 -4.56 6.72
N THR A 102 -10.38 -5.53 5.97
CA THR A 102 -11.09 -6.10 4.80
C THR A 102 -11.57 -7.53 5.02
N GLY A 103 -10.97 -8.26 5.96
CA GLY A 103 -11.12 -9.71 6.12
C GLY A 103 -10.43 -10.54 5.03
N LYS A 104 -9.63 -9.93 4.14
CA LYS A 104 -9.10 -10.58 2.93
C LYS A 104 -7.59 -10.69 2.93
N THR A 105 -7.10 -11.93 3.10
CA THR A 105 -5.67 -12.24 3.12
C THR A 105 -4.98 -11.96 1.79
N GLU A 106 -5.69 -12.13 0.68
CA GLU A 106 -5.18 -11.91 -0.68
C GLU A 106 -4.93 -10.44 -1.00
N LEU A 107 -5.69 -9.53 -0.37
CA LEU A 107 -5.47 -8.08 -0.48
C LEU A 107 -4.32 -7.62 0.42
N GLY A 108 -4.14 -8.27 1.57
CA GLY A 108 -3.13 -7.91 2.57
C GLY A 108 -1.73 -7.77 1.97
N GLU A 109 -1.30 -8.73 1.16
CA GLU A 109 0.03 -8.71 0.53
C GLU A 109 0.22 -7.51 -0.40
N HIS A 110 -0.73 -7.27 -1.30
CA HIS A 110 -0.60 -6.21 -2.29
C HIS A 110 -0.66 -4.82 -1.64
N VAL A 111 -1.62 -4.61 -0.76
CA VAL A 111 -1.84 -3.30 -0.12
C VAL A 111 -0.72 -2.98 0.87
N ALA A 112 -0.14 -3.98 1.55
CA ALA A 112 1.00 -3.78 2.43
C ALA A 112 2.23 -3.22 1.69
N TRP A 113 2.55 -3.75 0.50
CA TRP A 113 3.63 -3.19 -0.32
C TRP A 113 3.35 -1.76 -0.77
N LEU A 114 2.10 -1.45 -1.14
CA LEU A 114 1.71 -0.08 -1.48
C LEU A 114 1.86 0.88 -0.27
N CYS A 115 1.56 0.41 0.94
CA CYS A 115 1.82 1.18 2.17
C CYS A 115 3.32 1.46 2.34
N CYS A 116 4.16 0.43 2.16
CA CYS A 116 5.61 0.57 2.27
C CYS A 116 6.17 1.56 1.25
N GLU A 117 5.75 1.48 -0.01
CA GLU A 117 6.15 2.43 -1.06
C GLU A 117 5.73 3.87 -0.75
N ARG A 118 4.56 4.03 -0.12
CA ARG A 118 4.06 5.35 0.28
C ARG A 118 4.89 5.92 1.43
N VAL A 119 5.14 5.13 2.47
CA VAL A 119 5.99 5.54 3.59
C VAL A 119 7.39 5.88 3.10
N GLU A 120 7.99 5.06 2.25
CA GLU A 120 9.31 5.33 1.65
C GLU A 120 9.36 6.68 0.93
N LYS A 121 8.27 7.06 0.23
CA LYS A 121 8.14 8.39 -0.39
C LYS A 121 8.00 9.51 0.65
N CYS A 122 7.21 9.35 1.74
CA CYS A 122 7.17 10.34 2.84
C CYS A 122 8.58 10.54 3.42
N MET A 123 9.25 9.43 3.73
CA MET A 123 10.56 9.44 4.38
C MET A 123 11.63 10.07 3.49
N ALA A 124 11.67 9.73 2.19
CA ALA A 124 12.61 10.35 1.26
C ALA A 124 12.42 11.88 1.14
N MET A 125 11.17 12.36 1.14
CA MET A 125 10.88 13.80 1.15
C MET A 125 11.36 14.46 2.45
N ARG A 126 11.19 13.78 3.59
CA ARG A 126 11.66 14.27 4.89
C ARG A 126 13.19 14.33 4.95
N THR A 127 13.89 13.26 4.57
CA THR A 127 15.35 13.24 4.52
C THR A 127 15.90 14.35 3.61
N LEU A 128 15.24 14.63 2.48
CA LEU A 128 15.58 15.78 1.64
C LEU A 128 15.39 17.11 2.39
N PHE A 129 14.28 17.28 3.10
CA PHE A 129 14.01 18.48 3.89
C PHE A 129 15.01 18.66 5.04
N GLU A 130 15.36 17.60 5.77
CA GLU A 130 16.41 17.62 6.80
C GLU A 130 17.74 18.11 6.22
N SER A 131 18.12 17.58 5.04
CA SER A 131 19.37 17.99 4.38
C SER A 131 19.40 19.47 4.00
N GLN A 132 18.24 20.05 3.65
CA GLN A 132 18.11 21.46 3.22
C GLN A 132 17.99 22.42 4.41
N THR A 133 17.30 22.01 5.47
CA THR A 133 16.96 22.89 6.60
C THR A 133 17.83 22.68 7.83
N GLN A 134 18.59 21.58 7.89
CA GLN A 134 19.34 21.14 9.07
C GLN A 134 18.46 20.92 10.31
N VAL A 135 17.15 20.76 10.10
CA VAL A 135 16.20 20.32 11.12
C VAL A 135 16.18 18.80 11.05
N ALA A 136 16.57 18.12 12.12
CA ALA A 136 16.44 16.67 12.23
C ALA A 136 15.03 16.32 12.71
N TYR A 137 14.38 15.33 12.11
CA TYR A 137 13.15 14.78 12.64
C TYR A 137 13.47 13.78 13.75
N ASP A 138 12.72 13.87 14.85
CA ASP A 138 12.85 12.86 15.90
C ASP A 138 12.02 11.60 15.59
N ALA A 139 12.19 10.57 16.42
CA ALA A 139 11.48 9.31 16.25
C ALA A 139 9.97 9.43 16.45
N GLU A 140 9.50 10.42 17.21
CA GLU A 140 8.09 10.66 17.43
C GLU A 140 7.46 11.22 16.15
N GLU A 141 8.08 12.23 15.54
CA GLU A 141 7.64 12.80 14.27
C GLU A 141 7.64 11.78 13.12
N VAL A 142 8.60 10.84 13.13
CA VAL A 142 8.63 9.74 12.16
C VAL A 142 7.50 8.75 12.39
N ARG A 143 7.24 8.35 13.65
CA ARG A 143 6.12 7.48 14.00
C ARG A 143 4.79 8.11 13.57
N ASP A 144 4.64 9.41 13.77
CA ASP A 144 3.43 10.16 13.40
C ASP A 144 3.23 10.20 11.88
N CYS A 145 4.30 10.40 11.08
CA CYS A 145 4.15 10.30 9.61
C CYS A 145 3.70 8.89 9.24
N ILE A 146 4.40 7.85 9.72
CA ILE A 146 4.10 6.47 9.34
C ILE A 146 2.67 6.11 9.73
N PHE A 147 2.24 6.47 10.94
CA PHE A 147 0.88 6.22 11.43
C PHE A 147 -0.16 6.86 10.51
N GLY A 148 -0.05 8.18 10.30
CA GLY A 148 -1.00 8.95 9.51
C GLY A 148 -1.05 8.48 8.05
N ASP A 149 0.11 8.27 7.41
CA ASP A 149 0.17 7.89 6.00
C ASP A 149 -0.39 6.49 5.74
N VAL A 150 -0.06 5.51 6.59
CA VAL A 150 -0.51 4.12 6.41
C VAL A 150 -2.02 4.03 6.62
N LEU A 151 -2.55 4.58 7.72
CA LEU A 151 -3.97 4.43 8.04
C LEU A 151 -4.86 5.22 7.07
N ALA A 152 -4.47 6.45 6.72
CA ALA A 152 -5.20 7.23 5.71
C ALA A 152 -5.21 6.50 4.36
N PHE A 153 -4.09 5.91 3.97
CA PHE A 153 -3.99 5.15 2.73
C PHE A 153 -4.84 3.87 2.75
N ILE A 154 -4.74 3.04 3.79
CA ILE A 154 -5.53 1.80 3.90
C ILE A 154 -7.02 2.13 3.81
N ASN A 155 -7.49 3.14 4.54
CA ASN A 155 -8.89 3.53 4.55
C ASN A 155 -9.38 4.00 3.18
N ASP A 156 -8.68 4.96 2.56
CA ASP A 156 -9.04 5.50 1.25
C ASP A 156 -8.94 4.41 0.16
N TYR A 157 -7.87 3.63 0.16
CA TYR A 157 -7.65 2.60 -0.84
C TYR A 157 -8.68 1.47 -0.72
N CYS A 158 -8.86 0.90 0.47
CA CYS A 158 -9.79 -0.21 0.69
C CYS A 158 -11.24 0.20 0.39
N TYR A 159 -11.61 1.45 0.70
CA TYR A 159 -12.91 1.96 0.30
C TYR A 159 -13.07 2.08 -1.21
N ARG A 160 -12.10 2.72 -1.90
CA ARG A 160 -12.18 2.93 -3.35
C ARG A 160 -12.30 1.65 -4.16
N ILE A 161 -11.68 0.56 -3.68
CA ILE A 161 -11.78 -0.76 -4.32
C ILE A 161 -13.01 -1.57 -3.88
N GLY A 162 -13.87 -1.02 -3.01
CA GLY A 162 -15.07 -1.69 -2.51
C GLY A 162 -14.81 -2.78 -1.45
N ALA A 163 -13.60 -2.83 -0.90
CA ALA A 163 -13.20 -3.78 0.14
C ALA A 163 -13.57 -3.34 1.56
N SER A 164 -14.11 -2.12 1.72
CA SER A 164 -14.74 -1.63 2.95
C SER A 164 -16.12 -1.05 2.64
N ASN A 165 -17.10 -1.32 3.50
CA ASN A 165 -18.43 -0.71 3.45
C ASN A 165 -18.56 0.60 4.22
N PHE A 166 -17.49 1.04 4.88
CA PHE A 166 -17.39 2.33 5.55
C PHE A 166 -16.25 3.15 4.92
N SER A 167 -16.54 4.41 4.63
CA SER A 167 -15.55 5.42 4.23
C SER A 167 -15.85 6.72 4.90
N GLU A 168 -14.88 7.64 4.85
CA GLU A 168 -15.05 9.02 5.30
C GLU A 168 -15.24 9.14 6.81
N MET A 169 -14.62 8.25 7.60
CA MET A 169 -14.26 8.66 8.95
C MET A 169 -13.03 9.55 8.86
N ASP A 170 -13.11 10.71 9.52
CA ASP A 170 -11.95 11.55 9.78
C ASP A 170 -11.00 10.73 10.65
N LEU A 171 -10.03 10.06 10.02
CA LEU A 171 -8.95 9.34 10.70
C LEU A 171 -7.87 10.33 11.13
N THR A 172 -8.28 11.52 11.58
CA THR A 172 -7.38 12.41 12.28
C THR A 172 -6.78 11.56 13.38
N PRO A 173 -5.44 11.42 13.43
CA PRO A 173 -4.82 10.69 14.50
C PRO A 173 -5.41 11.26 15.79
N PRO A 174 -6.00 10.43 16.68
CA PRO A 174 -6.18 10.89 18.04
C PRO A 174 -4.81 11.42 18.42
N GLN A 175 -4.76 12.69 18.84
CA GLN A 175 -3.54 13.32 19.29
C GLN A 175 -2.79 12.26 20.11
N LEU A 176 -1.58 11.83 19.71
CA LEU A 176 -0.98 10.59 20.22
C LEU A 176 -0.88 10.54 21.76
N TRP A 177 -0.97 11.71 22.39
CA TRP A 177 -0.98 11.96 23.82
C TRP A 177 -2.34 11.81 24.54
N ASP A 178 -3.46 11.70 23.83
CA ASP A 178 -4.80 11.44 24.44
C ASP A 178 -5.06 9.93 24.65
N TYR A 179 -4.24 9.05 24.05
CA TYR A 179 -4.18 7.63 24.43
C TYR A 179 -3.41 7.49 25.76
N ASN A 180 -4.07 7.89 26.84
CA ASN A 180 -3.74 7.46 28.18
C ASN A 180 -3.96 5.94 28.27
N PHE A 181 -2.90 5.16 28.02
CA PHE A 181 -2.82 3.81 28.55
C PHE A 181 -2.64 3.92 30.06
N ALA A 182 -3.75 4.10 30.77
CA ALA A 182 -3.80 3.71 32.16
C ALA A 182 -3.59 2.20 32.20
N ASP A 183 -2.59 1.77 32.96
CA ASP A 183 -2.27 0.39 33.33
C ASP A 183 -1.85 -0.57 32.21
N GLU A 184 -0.53 -0.77 32.05
CA GLU A 184 0.06 -2.12 32.01
C GLU A 184 1.42 -2.09 32.74
N SER A 185 1.37 -1.92 34.06
CA SER A 185 2.44 -2.36 34.95
C SER A 185 1.97 -3.62 35.69
N GLU A 186 2.17 -4.79 35.06
CA GLU A 186 2.35 -6.09 35.74
C GLU A 186 3.36 -6.94 34.96
#